data_AF-A0A3S5GYN4-F1
#
_entry.id   AF-A0A3S5GYN4-F1
#
_cell.length_a   1.000
_cell.length_b   1.000
_cell.length_c   1.000
_cell.angle_alpha   90.00
_cell.angle_beta   90.00
_cell.angle_gamma   90.00
#
_symmetry.space_group_name_H-M   'P 1'
#
loop_
_entity.id
_entity.type
_entity.pdbx_description
1 polymer ?
#
loop_
_entity_poly.entity_id
_entity_poly.type
_entity_poly.pdbx_seq_one_letter_code
_entity_poly.pdbx_strand_id
1 'polypeptide(L)'
;MSEAEAESMSEAEAEAESVSEAEAEAEAEAEAESVSEAESEAEAGSEAESGSEAGSEAGAMPGSVPGAAGRRRRAMRPSCSSLATCLCVGSRTMITTTSTHTWESLLAAVPAPTQEEVQIFALKTPNVDLIEWGSHIRSDKVRKDMVRMLGKAAAFWAKATDAHRDELLGFSDGLLRVAVHSGKALGDLLNQHEESTDGREASREAAITAAAESYQKGMSERKRLSSALEGAVADDSILSSRLASARGRVTDAKSLSSSLGALTSLAREILADPSSIPAKRLTAGGVIEKVLQKFDAVAAEVKSTGERASGARQTGAVSKADLDLQDGICLTYLEQIMRLFNQANERDPSIPKLVPIATRSLLAPTRKRSEEVPEPGPEDLAEAEAIEAAEAASKKKPS
;
A
#
# COMPACT_ATOMS: atom_id res chain seq x y z
N MET A 1 -25.39 78.34 -7.48
CA MET A 1 -24.84 77.02 -7.13
C MET A 1 -24.65 76.26 -8.46
N SER A 2 -23.84 76.71 -9.43
CA SER A 2 -22.48 77.29 -9.37
C SER A 2 -21.54 76.34 -8.63
N GLU A 3 -20.77 75.54 -9.39
CA GLU A 3 -19.35 75.76 -9.76
C GLU A 3 -18.43 75.21 -8.65
N ALA A 4 -17.61 74.18 -8.87
CA ALA A 4 -16.48 74.03 -9.80
C ALA A 4 -15.18 74.67 -9.27
N GLU A 5 -14.45 73.89 -8.46
CA GLU A 5 -13.03 74.06 -8.10
C GLU A 5 -12.44 72.62 -8.06
N ALA A 6 -11.41 72.26 -8.85
CA ALA A 6 -9.98 72.59 -8.70
C ALA A 6 -9.29 71.72 -7.62
N GLU A 7 -8.05 71.25 -7.71
CA GLU A 7 -7.04 71.13 -8.80
C GLU A 7 -5.86 70.27 -8.24
N SER A 8 -4.84 70.00 -9.06
CA SER A 8 -3.42 69.83 -8.65
C SER A 8 -2.92 68.53 -7.96
N MET A 9 -2.15 67.77 -8.76
CA MET A 9 -0.78 67.26 -8.51
C MET A 9 -0.44 66.43 -7.24
N SER A 10 0.08 65.22 -7.47
CA SER A 10 1.55 64.98 -7.36
C SER A 10 1.95 63.64 -7.99
N GLU A 11 2.91 63.70 -8.91
CA GLU A 11 3.65 62.52 -9.39
C GLU A 11 4.68 62.11 -8.34
N ALA A 12 4.87 60.80 -8.15
CA ALA A 12 5.93 60.25 -7.33
C ALA A 12 6.48 58.98 -8.00
N GLU A 13 7.39 59.16 -8.94
CA GLU A 13 8.22 58.08 -9.46
C GLU A 13 9.13 57.57 -8.34
N ALA A 14 9.12 56.25 -8.12
CA ALA A 14 10.03 55.57 -7.22
C ALA A 14 10.53 54.30 -7.91
N GLU A 15 11.53 54.48 -8.76
CA GLU A 15 12.41 53.43 -9.27
C GLU A 15 12.88 52.53 -8.12
N ALA A 16 12.63 51.23 -8.23
CA ALA A 16 13.09 50.22 -7.28
C ALA A 16 13.64 49.00 -8.03
N GLU A 17 14.71 49.24 -8.80
CA GLU A 17 15.63 48.21 -9.27
C GLU A 17 16.23 47.48 -8.05
N SER A 18 15.84 46.23 -7.82
CA SER A 18 16.56 45.34 -6.91
C SER A 18 16.76 43.97 -7.54
N VAL A 19 17.90 43.82 -8.20
CA VAL A 19 18.44 42.56 -8.70
C VAL A 19 18.44 41.49 -7.61
N SER A 20 17.91 40.31 -7.94
CA SER A 20 18.11 39.07 -7.18
C SER A 20 18.34 37.93 -8.16
N GLU A 21 19.54 37.92 -8.73
CA GLU A 21 20.11 36.71 -9.33
C GLU A 21 20.29 35.71 -8.18
N ALA A 22 19.45 34.67 -8.16
CA ALA A 22 19.56 33.53 -7.26
C ALA A 22 19.69 32.28 -8.12
N GLU A 23 20.79 31.55 -7.90
CA GLU A 23 21.29 30.51 -8.80
C GLU A 23 20.35 29.29 -8.84
N ALA A 24 20.06 28.84 -10.07
CA ALA A 24 19.28 27.62 -10.33
C ALA A 24 20.20 26.49 -10.81
N GLU A 25 21.21 26.16 -10.00
CA GLU A 25 22.02 24.95 -10.14
C GLU A 25 21.19 23.73 -9.73
N ALA A 26 20.63 23.01 -10.72
CA ALA A 26 19.86 21.78 -10.50
C ALA A 26 19.95 20.83 -11.69
N GLU A 27 21.17 20.53 -12.15
CA GLU A 27 21.39 19.37 -13.03
C GLU A 27 21.28 18.08 -12.22
N ALA A 28 20.14 17.39 -12.37
CA ALA A 28 19.90 16.06 -11.84
C ALA A 28 19.68 15.09 -13.00
N GLU A 29 20.78 14.59 -13.57
CA GLU A 29 20.75 13.50 -14.53
C GLU A 29 20.29 12.20 -13.84
N ALA A 30 19.00 11.89 -13.98
CA ALA A 30 18.43 10.61 -13.58
C ALA A 30 18.56 9.63 -14.75
N GLU A 31 19.76 9.07 -14.94
CA GLU A 31 20.00 8.00 -15.91
C GLU A 31 19.08 6.80 -15.67
N ALA A 32 18.42 6.36 -16.74
CA ALA A 32 17.33 5.40 -16.69
C ALA A 32 17.79 4.00 -17.12
N GLU A 33 18.56 3.33 -16.26
CA GLU A 33 19.00 1.94 -16.48
C GLU A 33 17.84 0.94 -16.25
N SER A 34 16.99 0.81 -17.28
CA SER A 34 15.93 -0.18 -17.36
C SER A 34 16.46 -1.53 -17.87
N VAL A 35 17.09 -2.31 -16.99
CA VAL A 35 17.50 -3.70 -17.32
C VAL A 35 16.35 -4.68 -17.09
N SER A 36 15.60 -4.96 -18.15
CA SER A 36 14.63 -6.04 -18.21
C SER A 36 15.32 -7.37 -18.56
N GLU A 37 15.71 -8.16 -17.56
CA GLU A 37 16.09 -9.56 -17.82
C GLU A 37 14.86 -10.47 -17.78
N ALA A 38 14.48 -10.94 -18.96
CA ALA A 38 13.45 -11.93 -19.15
C ALA A 38 14.09 -13.33 -19.17
N GLU A 39 14.03 -14.03 -18.05
CA GLU A 39 14.39 -15.45 -17.98
C GLU A 39 13.17 -16.30 -18.29
N SER A 40 13.13 -16.81 -19.52
CA SER A 40 12.15 -17.78 -19.99
C SER A 40 12.58 -19.20 -19.61
N GLU A 41 11.81 -19.87 -18.75
CA GLU A 41 11.88 -21.34 -18.61
C GLU A 41 10.56 -21.95 -19.10
N ALA A 42 10.68 -23.02 -19.89
CA ALA A 42 9.64 -23.53 -20.76
C ALA A 42 9.15 -24.93 -20.35
N GLU A 43 7.88 -25.20 -20.69
CA GLU A 43 7.35 -26.51 -21.08
C GLU A 43 7.77 -27.77 -20.32
N ALA A 44 6.82 -28.34 -19.56
CA ALA A 44 6.75 -29.77 -19.29
C ALA A 44 5.30 -30.26 -19.35
N GLY A 45 4.77 -30.42 -20.56
CA GLY A 45 3.47 -31.04 -20.80
C GLY A 45 3.44 -32.52 -20.39
N SER A 46 2.26 -33.01 -20.01
CA SER A 46 1.99 -34.45 -19.80
C SER A 46 0.51 -34.73 -20.00
N GLU A 47 0.11 -34.93 -21.26
CA GLU A 47 -1.20 -35.51 -21.58
C GLU A 47 -1.18 -37.02 -21.34
N ALA A 48 -2.23 -37.54 -20.70
CA ALA A 48 -2.56 -38.97 -20.71
C ALA A 48 -4.08 -39.15 -20.57
N GLU A 49 -4.70 -39.44 -21.71
CA GLU A 49 -6.12 -39.70 -21.93
C GLU A 49 -6.68 -40.98 -21.28
N SER A 50 -8.02 -41.11 -21.33
CA SER A 50 -8.81 -42.35 -21.16
C SER A 50 -8.97 -42.92 -19.72
N GLY A 51 -10.14 -43.41 -19.29
CA GLY A 51 -11.43 -43.41 -19.97
C GLY A 51 -12.50 -44.27 -19.24
N SER A 52 -13.69 -43.66 -19.12
CA SER A 52 -15.03 -44.23 -19.43
C SER A 52 -15.69 -45.35 -18.57
N GLU A 53 -17.01 -45.41 -18.77
CA GLU A 53 -17.99 -46.47 -18.41
C GLU A 53 -18.46 -46.65 -16.94
N ALA A 54 -19.63 -46.05 -16.67
CA ALA A 54 -20.91 -46.71 -16.33
C ALA A 54 -21.10 -47.55 -15.04
N GLY A 55 -22.34 -47.50 -14.49
CA GLY A 55 -22.96 -48.69 -13.88
C GLY A 55 -23.70 -48.55 -12.55
N SER A 56 -24.92 -48.00 -12.59
CA SER A 56 -26.12 -48.34 -11.80
C SER A 56 -26.10 -49.06 -10.42
N GLU A 57 -26.81 -48.41 -9.49
CA GLU A 57 -27.93 -48.95 -8.67
C GLU A 57 -27.74 -49.92 -7.48
N ALA A 58 -28.19 -49.39 -6.32
CA ALA A 58 -29.11 -50.02 -5.34
C ALA A 58 -28.69 -51.24 -4.49
N GLY A 59 -29.26 -51.32 -3.28
CA GLY A 59 -29.29 -52.56 -2.48
C GLY A 59 -29.36 -52.35 -0.96
N ALA A 60 -30.56 -52.44 -0.38
CA ALA A 60 -30.74 -52.48 1.07
C ALA A 60 -30.57 -53.90 1.66
N MET A 61 -30.25 -53.95 2.95
CA MET A 61 -30.28 -55.13 3.84
C MET A 61 -31.71 -55.67 4.07
N PRO A 62 -31.94 -56.81 4.77
CA PRO A 62 -31.08 -57.97 5.09
C PRO A 62 -31.75 -59.34 4.78
N GLY A 63 -31.03 -60.48 4.92
CA GLY A 63 -31.67 -61.82 4.84
C GLY A 63 -30.85 -63.05 5.26
N SER A 64 -31.23 -63.64 6.41
CA SER A 64 -31.14 -65.06 6.82
C SER A 64 -29.81 -65.87 6.90
N VAL A 65 -29.62 -66.45 8.09
CA VAL A 65 -28.86 -67.65 8.54
C VAL A 65 -29.08 -68.95 7.73
N PRO A 66 -28.39 -70.10 8.01
CA PRO A 66 -27.07 -70.35 8.63
C PRO A 66 -26.20 -71.44 7.88
N GLY A 67 -24.93 -71.70 8.27
CA GLY A 67 -24.21 -72.88 7.72
C GLY A 67 -22.74 -73.17 8.12
N ALA A 68 -22.56 -74.01 9.16
CA ALA A 68 -21.49 -74.98 9.45
C ALA A 68 -20.07 -74.98 8.79
N ALA A 69 -19.06 -75.25 9.65
CA ALA A 69 -17.72 -75.84 9.39
C ALA A 69 -16.72 -75.04 8.52
N GLY A 70 -15.40 -75.07 8.73
CA GLY A 70 -14.55 -75.77 9.70
C GLY A 70 -13.13 -76.01 9.11
N ARG A 71 -12.12 -76.28 9.97
CA ARG A 71 -10.66 -76.47 9.65
C ARG A 71 -9.90 -75.14 9.50
N ARG A 72 -8.96 -74.77 10.39
CA ARG A 72 -7.61 -75.33 10.69
C ARG A 72 -6.60 -75.24 9.53
N ARG A 73 -5.63 -74.32 9.63
CA ARG A 73 -4.18 -74.62 9.87
C ARG A 73 -3.28 -73.35 9.85
N ARG A 74 -2.36 -73.32 10.82
CA ARG A 74 -0.91 -72.95 10.78
C ARG A 74 -0.48 -71.86 9.78
N ALA A 75 0.04 -70.71 10.21
CA ALA A 75 1.31 -70.48 10.93
C ALA A 75 2.57 -70.72 10.08
N MET A 76 3.26 -69.63 9.71
CA MET A 76 4.70 -69.59 9.38
C MET A 76 5.24 -68.14 9.49
N ARG A 77 5.98 -67.85 10.57
CA ARG A 77 7.15 -66.94 10.59
C ARG A 77 8.38 -67.86 10.41
N PRO A 78 9.54 -67.44 9.83
CA PRO A 78 10.39 -66.29 10.18
C PRO A 78 10.79 -65.47 8.93
N SER A 79 11.78 -64.56 8.83
CA SER A 79 13.02 -64.21 9.56
C SER A 79 13.31 -62.71 9.28
N CYS A 80 13.65 -61.81 10.21
CA CYS A 80 14.91 -61.62 10.96
C CYS A 80 16.16 -61.32 10.09
N SER A 81 16.86 -60.23 10.45
CA SER A 81 18.06 -59.54 9.85
C SER A 81 17.69 -58.37 8.91
N SER A 82 18.39 -57.23 8.76
CA SER A 82 19.45 -56.47 9.51
C SER A 82 19.67 -55.13 8.73
N LEU A 83 20.14 -53.98 9.25
CA LEU A 83 20.47 -53.50 10.61
C LEU A 83 20.50 -51.92 10.60
N ALA A 84 20.50 -51.30 11.80
CA ALA A 84 20.94 -49.93 12.15
C ALA A 84 20.96 -48.76 11.12
N THR A 85 20.12 -47.73 11.35
CA THR A 85 20.44 -46.31 11.05
C THR A 85 19.81 -45.34 12.07
N CYS A 86 20.49 -44.23 12.36
CA CYS A 86 20.28 -43.18 13.38
C CYS A 86 18.85 -42.78 13.80
N LEU A 87 18.65 -42.71 15.12
CA LEU A 87 17.66 -41.86 15.78
C LEU A 87 18.24 -40.45 16.01
N CYS A 88 17.90 -39.49 15.15
CA CYS A 88 18.08 -38.05 15.39
C CYS A 88 16.84 -37.25 14.96
N VAL A 89 15.64 -37.70 15.37
CA VAL A 89 14.41 -36.92 15.18
C VAL A 89 14.35 -35.83 16.25
N GLY A 90 15.10 -34.76 16.02
CA GLY A 90 14.95 -33.50 16.74
C GLY A 90 13.67 -32.80 16.28
N SER A 91 12.51 -33.27 16.76
CA SER A 91 11.24 -32.59 16.55
C SER A 91 11.30 -31.18 17.15
N ARG A 92 11.63 -30.19 16.32
CA ARG A 92 11.33 -28.78 16.59
C ARG A 92 9.81 -28.64 16.61
N THR A 93 9.22 -28.85 17.78
CA THR A 93 7.88 -28.39 18.08
C THR A 93 7.92 -26.88 17.95
N MET A 94 7.50 -26.36 16.79
CA MET A 94 7.20 -24.94 16.61
C MET A 94 6.09 -24.62 17.61
N ILE A 95 6.45 -24.06 18.77
CA ILE A 95 5.45 -23.57 19.73
C ILE A 95 4.82 -22.35 19.08
N THR A 96 3.74 -22.59 18.32
CA THR A 96 2.81 -21.55 17.89
C THR A 96 2.15 -21.01 19.15
N THR A 97 2.79 -20.01 19.76
CA THR A 97 2.24 -19.26 20.90
C THR A 97 1.01 -18.51 20.42
N THR A 98 -0.14 -19.16 20.50
CA THR A 98 -1.46 -18.58 20.26
C THR A 98 -1.58 -17.34 21.12
N SER A 99 -1.83 -16.18 20.51
CA SER A 99 -1.96 -14.93 21.24
C SER A 99 -3.21 -14.99 22.13
N THR A 100 -3.00 -15.15 23.44
CA THR A 100 -4.07 -15.32 24.44
C THR A 100 -4.99 -14.09 24.58
N HIS A 101 -4.62 -12.98 23.95
CA HIS A 101 -5.35 -11.71 23.97
C HIS A 101 -5.79 -11.35 22.55
N THR A 102 -7.01 -10.84 22.43
CA THR A 102 -7.60 -10.22 21.23
C THR A 102 -7.93 -8.76 21.51
N TRP A 103 -8.06 -7.92 20.47
CA TRP A 103 -8.52 -6.53 20.65
C TRP A 103 -9.86 -6.43 21.39
N GLU A 104 -10.81 -7.30 21.06
CA GLU A 104 -12.11 -7.39 21.72
C GLU A 104 -11.97 -7.69 23.22
N SER A 105 -11.19 -8.71 23.59
CA SER A 105 -10.95 -9.05 25.01
C SER A 105 -10.25 -7.93 25.79
N LEU A 106 -9.40 -7.14 25.11
CA LEU A 106 -8.63 -6.07 25.70
C LEU A 106 -9.50 -4.82 25.93
N LEU A 107 -10.35 -4.46 24.96
CA LEU A 107 -11.31 -3.35 25.08
C LEU A 107 -12.48 -3.67 26.03
N ALA A 108 -12.80 -4.95 26.23
CA ALA A 108 -13.73 -5.37 27.28
C ALA A 108 -13.13 -5.29 28.69
N ALA A 109 -11.81 -5.47 28.83
CA ALA A 109 -11.10 -5.44 30.11
C ALA A 109 -10.59 -4.04 30.51
N VAL A 110 -10.32 -3.18 29.53
CA VAL A 110 -9.77 -1.82 29.73
C VAL A 110 -10.77 -0.82 29.15
N PRO A 111 -11.46 -0.02 29.99
CA PRO A 111 -12.46 0.94 29.52
C PRO A 111 -11.82 2.15 28.82
N ALA A 112 -12.66 2.92 28.12
CA ALA A 112 -12.21 4.15 27.46
C ALA A 112 -11.58 5.14 28.45
N PRO A 113 -10.46 5.79 28.09
CA PRO A 113 -9.86 6.84 28.90
C PRO A 113 -10.79 8.06 28.96
N THR A 114 -10.78 8.76 30.10
CA THR A 114 -11.41 10.07 30.21
C THR A 114 -10.63 11.12 29.42
N GLN A 115 -11.27 12.25 29.10
CA GLN A 115 -10.58 13.36 28.41
C GLN A 115 -9.42 13.93 29.24
N GLU A 116 -9.53 13.91 30.56
CA GLU A 116 -8.45 14.29 31.48
C GLU A 116 -7.28 13.31 31.42
N GLU A 117 -7.53 11.99 31.42
CA GLU A 117 -6.48 10.98 31.24
C GLU A 117 -5.74 11.15 29.91
N VAL A 118 -6.47 11.42 28.82
CA VAL A 118 -5.87 11.71 27.50
C VAL A 118 -4.99 12.96 27.53
N GLN A 119 -5.37 14.02 28.25
CA GLN A 119 -4.56 15.23 28.40
C GLN A 119 -3.33 15.02 29.29
N ILE A 120 -3.47 14.27 30.38
CA ILE A 120 -2.36 13.97 31.32
C ILE A 120 -1.27 13.14 30.65
N PHE A 121 -1.66 12.14 29.85
CA PHE A 121 -0.73 11.26 29.14
C PHE A 121 -0.43 11.70 27.70
N ALA A 122 -0.87 12.91 27.29
CA ALA A 122 -0.60 13.46 25.97
C ALA A 122 0.90 13.51 25.69
N LEU A 123 1.32 12.94 24.56
CA LEU A 123 2.70 12.97 24.10
C LEU A 123 3.09 14.41 23.77
N LYS A 124 4.26 14.85 24.26
CA LYS A 124 4.84 16.17 23.96
C LYS A 124 5.73 16.16 22.72
N THR A 125 5.94 14.98 22.13
CA THR A 125 6.71 14.78 20.91
C THR A 125 6.00 15.47 19.73
N PRO A 126 6.70 16.28 18.93
CA PRO A 126 6.17 16.84 17.69
C PRO A 126 5.58 15.78 16.75
N ASN A 127 4.51 16.13 16.05
CA ASN A 127 3.86 15.21 15.09
C ASN A 127 4.82 14.76 13.97
N VAL A 128 5.78 15.59 13.57
CA VAL A 128 6.77 15.23 12.53
C VAL A 128 7.65 14.06 12.97
N ASP A 129 8.18 14.09 14.20
CA ASP A 129 9.01 13.00 14.74
C ASP A 129 8.18 11.71 14.95
N LEU A 130 6.90 11.86 15.33
CA LEU A 130 5.97 10.73 15.45
C LEU A 130 5.66 10.09 14.09
N ILE A 131 5.42 10.89 13.04
CA ILE A 131 5.24 10.42 11.66
C ILE A 131 6.50 9.70 11.17
N GLU A 132 7.68 10.32 11.36
CA GLU A 132 8.95 9.71 10.98
C GLU A 132 9.12 8.34 11.68
N TRP A 133 8.95 8.28 13.00
CA TRP A 133 9.09 7.03 13.76
C TRP A 133 8.08 5.96 13.31
N GLY A 134 6.80 6.31 13.15
CA GLY A 134 5.76 5.37 12.73
C GLY A 134 6.00 4.82 11.33
N SER A 135 6.48 5.65 10.39
CA SER A 135 6.71 5.26 8.99
C SER A 135 7.69 4.08 8.80
N HIS A 136 8.51 3.78 9.82
CA HIS A 136 9.49 2.68 9.81
C HIS A 136 8.85 1.28 9.97
N ILE A 137 7.56 1.17 10.28
CA ILE A 137 6.88 -0.11 10.49
C ILE A 137 5.43 -0.08 10.01
N ARG A 138 4.91 -1.22 9.56
CA ARG A 138 3.51 -1.32 9.17
C ARG A 138 2.60 -1.40 10.41
N SER A 139 1.46 -0.71 10.36
CA SER A 139 0.44 -0.68 11.42
C SER A 139 -0.04 -2.06 11.85
N ASP A 140 -0.08 -3.03 10.93
CA ASP A 140 -0.45 -4.42 11.24
C ASP A 140 0.49 -5.07 12.28
N LYS A 141 1.78 -4.71 12.25
CA LYS A 141 2.80 -5.20 13.19
C LYS A 141 2.70 -4.49 14.54
N VAL A 142 2.49 -3.18 14.53
CA VAL A 142 2.31 -2.37 15.75
C VAL A 142 1.10 -2.88 16.51
N ARG A 143 -0.07 -3.00 15.87
CA ARG A 143 -1.30 -3.53 16.49
C ARG A 143 -1.13 -4.93 17.08
N LYS A 144 -0.42 -5.84 16.40
CA LYS A 144 -0.17 -7.21 16.90
C LYS A 144 0.64 -7.21 18.20
N ASP A 145 1.67 -6.36 18.29
CA ASP A 145 2.45 -6.23 19.53
C ASP A 145 1.70 -5.45 20.64
N MET A 146 0.87 -4.46 20.29
CA MET A 146 -0.02 -3.80 21.25
C MET A 146 -0.96 -4.79 21.96
N VAL A 147 -1.73 -5.59 21.21
CA VAL A 147 -2.64 -6.58 21.82
C VAL A 147 -1.89 -7.52 22.77
N ARG A 148 -0.72 -7.99 22.34
CA ARG A 148 0.08 -8.96 23.10
C ARG A 148 0.76 -8.37 24.32
N MET A 149 1.29 -7.14 24.25
CA MET A 149 2.00 -6.49 25.36
C MET A 149 1.03 -5.82 26.33
N LEU A 150 0.07 -5.05 25.83
CA LEU A 150 -0.95 -4.39 26.65
C LEU A 150 -1.93 -5.40 27.26
N GLY A 151 -2.25 -6.50 26.57
CA GLY A 151 -3.02 -7.60 27.14
C GLY A 151 -2.34 -8.28 28.33
N LYS A 152 -1.01 -8.48 28.25
CA LYS A 152 -0.22 -8.97 29.40
C LYS A 152 -0.17 -7.95 30.54
N ALA A 153 0.06 -6.67 30.21
CA ALA A 153 0.09 -5.59 31.20
C ALA A 153 -1.25 -5.48 31.95
N ALA A 154 -2.37 -5.45 31.23
CA ALA A 154 -3.72 -5.41 31.79
C ALA A 154 -4.03 -6.63 32.67
N ALA A 155 -3.74 -7.85 32.17
CA ALA A 155 -4.01 -9.09 32.90
C ALA A 155 -3.17 -9.22 34.19
N PHE A 156 -1.97 -8.63 34.23
CA PHE A 156 -1.15 -8.51 35.43
C PHE A 156 -1.68 -7.40 36.36
N TRP A 157 -1.91 -6.20 35.83
CA TRP A 157 -2.31 -5.01 36.61
C TRP A 157 -3.65 -5.19 37.35
N ALA A 158 -4.59 -5.92 36.75
CA ALA A 158 -5.86 -6.32 37.40
C ALA A 158 -5.67 -7.22 38.64
N LYS A 159 -4.48 -7.82 38.82
CA LYS A 159 -4.11 -8.71 39.94
C LYS A 159 -2.92 -8.20 40.75
N ALA A 160 -2.38 -7.02 40.41
CA ALA A 160 -1.22 -6.45 41.06
C ALA A 160 -1.54 -6.07 42.51
N THR A 161 -0.72 -6.54 43.45
CA THR A 161 -0.69 -6.12 44.85
C THR A 161 -0.14 -4.70 44.96
N ASP A 162 -0.33 -4.04 46.10
CA ASP A 162 0.20 -2.69 46.30
C ASP A 162 1.74 -2.66 46.14
N ALA A 163 2.45 -3.67 46.63
CA ALA A 163 3.90 -3.82 46.41
C ALA A 163 4.28 -3.91 44.92
N HIS A 164 3.51 -4.60 44.08
CA HIS A 164 3.76 -4.63 42.64
C HIS A 164 3.46 -3.27 41.97
N ARG A 165 2.52 -2.49 42.52
CA ARG A 165 2.20 -1.13 42.05
C ARG A 165 3.29 -0.14 42.44
N ASP A 166 3.85 -0.28 43.64
CA ASP A 166 4.97 0.52 44.14
C ASP A 166 6.25 0.30 43.34
N GLU A 167 6.51 -0.91 42.82
CA GLU A 167 7.64 -1.15 41.90
C GLU A 167 7.39 -0.63 40.48
N LEU A 168 6.13 -0.55 40.05
CA LEU A 168 5.72 -0.04 38.73
C LEU A 168 5.52 1.49 38.71
N LEU A 169 6.44 2.24 39.33
CA LEU A 169 6.39 3.71 39.40
C LEU A 169 6.21 4.35 38.02
N GLY A 170 5.18 5.18 37.87
CA GLY A 170 4.85 5.87 36.62
C GLY A 170 3.93 5.07 35.68
N PHE A 171 3.65 3.79 35.96
CA PHE A 171 2.56 3.07 35.32
C PHE A 171 1.24 3.33 36.07
N SER A 172 0.13 3.42 35.34
CA SER A 172 -1.18 3.70 35.91
C SER A 172 -2.30 3.14 35.03
N ASP A 173 -3.51 3.05 35.59
CA ASP A 173 -4.69 2.62 34.83
C ASP A 173 -5.00 3.58 33.66
N GLY A 174 -4.89 4.90 33.90
CA GLY A 174 -5.09 5.92 32.85
C GLY A 174 -4.09 5.77 31.69
N LEU A 175 -2.80 5.55 31.98
CA LEU A 175 -1.79 5.30 30.93
C LEU A 175 -2.12 4.04 30.11
N LEU A 176 -2.56 2.96 30.78
CA LEU A 176 -2.99 1.73 30.12
C LEU A 176 -4.21 1.97 29.22
N ARG A 177 -5.24 2.69 29.70
CA ARG A 177 -6.44 3.04 28.90
C ARG A 177 -6.08 3.86 27.67
N VAL A 178 -5.27 4.91 27.84
CA VAL A 178 -4.82 5.76 26.73
C VAL A 178 -4.06 4.93 25.70
N ALA A 179 -3.07 4.13 26.11
CA ALA A 179 -2.31 3.28 25.20
C ALA A 179 -3.18 2.24 24.45
N VAL A 180 -4.11 1.58 25.15
CA VAL A 180 -5.06 0.62 24.53
C VAL A 180 -5.96 1.32 23.51
N HIS A 181 -6.51 2.49 23.84
CA HIS A 181 -7.41 3.21 22.95
C HIS A 181 -6.70 3.91 21.78
N SER A 182 -5.42 4.30 21.91
CA SER A 182 -4.60 4.66 20.76
C SER A 182 -4.44 3.51 19.77
N GLY A 183 -4.27 2.27 20.27
CA GLY A 183 -4.22 1.09 19.42
C GLY A 183 -5.56 0.69 18.79
N LYS A 184 -6.68 1.04 19.43
CA LYS A 184 -8.01 0.99 18.80
C LYS A 184 -8.12 2.02 17.67
N ALA A 185 -7.77 3.29 17.92
CA ALA A 185 -7.84 4.35 16.92
C ALA A 185 -6.98 4.04 15.68
N LEU A 186 -5.80 3.45 15.87
CA LEU A 186 -4.97 2.91 14.78
C LEU A 186 -5.70 1.83 13.96
N GLY A 187 -6.48 0.97 14.63
CA GLY A 187 -7.31 -0.02 13.96
C GLY A 187 -8.48 0.59 13.20
N ASP A 188 -9.14 1.60 13.77
CA ASP A 188 -10.23 2.30 13.10
C ASP A 188 -9.73 3.05 11.85
N LEU A 189 -8.56 3.71 11.92
CA LEU A 189 -7.91 4.36 10.77
C LEU A 189 -7.46 3.38 9.70
N LEU A 190 -6.90 2.22 10.09
CA LEU A 190 -6.48 1.18 9.14
C LEU A 190 -7.68 0.65 8.35
N ASN A 191 -8.79 0.33 9.04
CA ASN A 191 -10.02 -0.12 8.38
C ASN A 191 -10.57 0.94 7.42
N GLN A 192 -10.61 2.23 7.82
CA GLN A 192 -11.03 3.33 6.95
C GLN A 192 -10.10 3.50 5.73
N HIS A 193 -8.80 3.29 5.90
CA HIS A 193 -7.86 3.31 4.79
C HIS A 193 -8.10 2.14 3.83
N GLU A 194 -8.33 0.92 4.33
CA GLU A 194 -8.66 -0.29 3.55
C GLU A 194 -9.99 -0.13 2.80
N GLU A 195 -11.07 0.31 3.46
CA GLU A 195 -12.35 0.65 2.82
C GLU A 195 -12.17 1.71 1.71
N SER A 196 -11.27 2.68 1.93
CA SER A 196 -10.94 3.68 0.91
C SER A 196 -10.11 3.13 -0.24
N THR A 197 -9.26 2.12 -0.05
CA THR A 197 -8.52 1.48 -1.16
C THR A 197 -9.47 0.66 -2.01
N ASP A 198 -10.30 -0.17 -1.40
CA ASP A 198 -11.23 -1.06 -2.10
C ASP A 198 -12.28 -0.25 -2.88
N GLY A 199 -12.81 0.82 -2.28
CA GLY A 199 -13.70 1.77 -2.95
C GLY A 199 -13.03 2.52 -4.11
N ARG A 200 -11.72 2.83 -4.01
CA ARG A 200 -10.94 3.43 -5.10
C ARG A 200 -10.68 2.44 -6.22
N GLU A 201 -10.36 1.19 -5.91
CA GLU A 201 -10.12 0.13 -6.90
C GLU A 201 -11.40 -0.20 -7.67
N ALA A 202 -12.51 -0.43 -6.98
CA ALA A 202 -13.83 -0.61 -7.62
C ALA A 202 -14.24 0.59 -8.49
N SER A 203 -13.98 1.83 -8.02
CA SER A 203 -14.26 3.04 -8.80
C SER A 203 -13.38 3.15 -10.06
N ARG A 204 -12.11 2.74 -9.96
CA ARG A 204 -11.16 2.70 -11.08
C ARG A 204 -11.55 1.62 -12.10
N GLU A 205 -11.92 0.43 -11.67
CA GLU A 205 -12.41 -0.64 -12.53
C GLU A 205 -13.69 -0.24 -13.26
N ALA A 206 -14.64 0.40 -12.56
CA ALA A 206 -15.84 0.95 -13.18
C ALA A 206 -15.54 2.05 -14.21
N ALA A 207 -14.58 2.94 -13.92
CA ALA A 207 -14.15 3.98 -14.86
C ALA A 207 -13.46 3.41 -16.11
N ILE A 208 -12.61 2.39 -15.96
CA ILE A 208 -11.96 1.67 -17.07
C ILE A 208 -13.01 0.95 -17.92
N THR A 209 -13.95 0.24 -17.29
CA THR A 209 -15.03 -0.48 -17.97
C THR A 209 -15.91 0.47 -18.78
N ALA A 210 -16.37 1.59 -18.18
CA ALA A 210 -17.14 2.61 -18.87
C ALA A 210 -16.37 3.28 -20.04
N ALA A 211 -15.04 3.44 -19.91
CA ALA A 211 -14.19 3.93 -20.99
C ALA A 211 -14.06 2.92 -22.14
N ALA A 212 -13.95 1.62 -21.83
CA ALA A 212 -13.93 0.56 -22.85
C ALA A 212 -15.26 0.48 -23.62
N GLU A 213 -16.40 0.47 -22.91
CA GLU A 213 -17.74 0.43 -23.52
C GLU A 213 -18.01 1.64 -24.42
N SER A 214 -17.75 2.85 -23.92
CA SER A 214 -17.93 4.08 -24.71
C SER A 214 -16.97 4.13 -25.91
N TYR A 215 -15.73 3.65 -25.79
CA TYR A 215 -14.80 3.56 -26.91
C TYR A 215 -15.31 2.60 -28.01
N GLN A 216 -15.82 1.41 -27.66
CA GLN A 216 -16.39 0.46 -28.63
C GLN A 216 -17.64 1.03 -29.32
N LYS A 217 -18.51 1.70 -28.56
CA LYS A 217 -19.68 2.46 -29.08
C LYS A 217 -19.24 3.55 -30.05
N GLY A 218 -18.24 4.36 -29.68
CA GLY A 218 -17.66 5.41 -30.51
C GLY A 218 -17.02 4.89 -31.80
N MET A 219 -16.28 3.78 -31.74
CA MET A 219 -15.70 3.12 -32.93
C MET A 219 -16.79 2.61 -33.89
N SER A 220 -17.87 2.03 -33.35
CA SER A 220 -19.01 1.53 -34.12
C SER A 220 -19.75 2.66 -34.83
N GLU A 221 -20.05 3.75 -34.11
CA GLU A 221 -20.70 4.93 -34.68
C GLU A 221 -19.79 5.68 -35.66
N ARG A 222 -18.47 5.76 -35.40
CA ARG A 222 -17.48 6.31 -36.36
C ARG A 222 -17.48 5.52 -37.67
N LYS A 223 -17.51 4.19 -37.61
CA LYS A 223 -17.58 3.32 -38.80
C LYS A 223 -18.87 3.57 -39.58
N ARG A 224 -20.01 3.62 -38.90
CA ARG A 224 -21.33 3.87 -39.49
C ARG A 224 -21.40 5.24 -40.20
N LEU A 225 -20.97 6.32 -39.54
CA LEU A 225 -20.95 7.65 -40.15
C LEU A 225 -19.97 7.73 -41.32
N SER A 226 -18.79 7.10 -41.20
CA SER A 226 -17.83 7.01 -42.31
C SER A 226 -18.48 6.39 -43.56
N SER A 227 -19.16 5.25 -43.42
CA SER A 227 -19.75 4.56 -44.59
C SER A 227 -20.97 5.27 -45.17
N ALA A 228 -21.72 6.03 -44.38
CA ALA A 228 -22.75 6.93 -44.90
C ALA A 228 -22.14 8.08 -45.73
N LEU A 229 -21.01 8.64 -45.27
CA LEU A 229 -20.28 9.67 -46.01
C LEU A 229 -19.62 9.12 -47.27
N GLU A 230 -18.95 7.95 -47.21
CA GLU A 230 -18.34 7.26 -48.36
C GLU A 230 -19.34 7.11 -49.52
N GLY A 231 -20.55 6.61 -49.24
CA GLY A 231 -21.61 6.45 -50.25
C GLY A 231 -22.18 7.77 -50.79
N ALA A 232 -22.09 8.86 -50.03
CA ALA A 232 -22.53 10.17 -50.49
C ALA A 232 -21.51 10.85 -51.42
N VAL A 233 -20.21 10.74 -51.09
CA VAL A 233 -19.12 11.49 -51.75
C VAL A 233 -18.35 10.70 -52.81
N ALA A 234 -18.75 9.47 -53.12
CA ALA A 234 -18.01 8.55 -54.00
C ALA A 234 -17.59 9.12 -55.38
N ASP A 235 -18.37 10.06 -55.94
CA ASP A 235 -18.09 10.69 -57.25
C ASP A 235 -17.27 11.99 -57.14
N ASP A 236 -16.96 12.46 -55.92
CA ASP A 236 -16.24 13.70 -55.63
C ASP A 236 -14.89 13.38 -54.97
N SER A 237 -13.81 13.58 -55.72
CA SER A 237 -12.44 13.30 -55.27
C SER A 237 -11.96 14.25 -54.16
N ILE A 238 -12.46 15.48 -54.12
CA ILE A 238 -12.10 16.49 -53.11
C ILE A 238 -12.76 16.11 -51.79
N LEU A 239 -14.08 15.87 -51.79
CA LEU A 239 -14.80 15.43 -50.61
C LEU A 239 -14.32 14.05 -50.11
N SER A 240 -13.97 13.13 -51.02
CA SER A 240 -13.37 11.84 -50.65
C SER A 240 -12.02 12.00 -49.93
N SER A 241 -11.15 12.90 -50.39
CA SER A 241 -9.87 13.21 -49.72
C SER A 241 -10.06 13.84 -48.35
N ARG A 242 -11.05 14.74 -48.22
CA ARG A 242 -11.43 15.36 -46.94
C ARG A 242 -12.03 14.35 -45.96
N LEU A 243 -12.82 13.40 -46.45
CA LEU A 243 -13.34 12.29 -45.65
C LEU A 243 -12.22 11.37 -45.14
N ALA A 244 -11.23 11.05 -45.97
CA ALA A 244 -10.06 10.28 -45.54
C ALA A 244 -9.29 11.00 -44.41
N SER A 245 -9.09 12.32 -44.55
CA SER A 245 -8.48 13.18 -43.53
C SER A 245 -9.29 13.21 -42.22
N ALA A 246 -10.62 13.38 -42.30
CA ALA A 246 -11.50 13.42 -41.13
C ALA A 246 -11.59 12.08 -40.38
N ARG A 247 -11.44 10.95 -41.08
CA ARG A 247 -11.30 9.63 -40.45
C ARG A 247 -9.98 9.55 -39.68
N GLY A 248 -8.84 9.85 -40.32
CA GLY A 248 -7.53 9.77 -39.70
C GLY A 248 -7.20 8.41 -39.04
N ARG A 249 -6.09 8.37 -38.28
CA ARG A 249 -5.73 7.24 -37.42
C ARG A 249 -6.31 7.48 -36.02
N VAL A 250 -6.95 6.46 -35.46
CA VAL A 250 -7.43 6.44 -34.08
C VAL A 250 -6.55 5.49 -33.29
N THR A 251 -6.01 5.96 -32.17
CA THR A 251 -5.14 5.19 -31.26
C THR A 251 -5.59 5.25 -29.80
N ASP A 252 -6.43 6.21 -29.44
CA ASP A 252 -6.88 6.49 -28.08
C ASP A 252 -8.27 7.17 -28.08
N ALA A 253 -8.86 7.37 -26.89
CA ALA A 253 -10.17 8.01 -26.76
C ALA A 253 -10.19 9.46 -27.28
N LYS A 254 -9.06 10.18 -27.18
CA LYS A 254 -8.92 11.56 -27.63
C LYS A 254 -8.99 11.66 -29.16
N SER A 255 -8.19 10.86 -29.88
CA SER A 255 -8.22 10.77 -31.35
C SER A 255 -9.54 10.21 -31.88
N LEU A 256 -10.20 9.29 -31.16
CA LEU A 256 -11.54 8.82 -31.52
C LEU A 256 -12.58 9.95 -31.44
N SER A 257 -12.59 10.69 -30.34
CA SER A 257 -13.48 11.84 -30.14
C SER A 257 -13.24 12.93 -31.20
N SER A 258 -11.98 13.29 -31.47
CA SER A 258 -11.63 14.25 -32.53
C SER A 258 -12.03 13.78 -33.92
N SER A 259 -11.86 12.49 -34.26
CA SER A 259 -12.29 11.95 -35.55
C SER A 259 -13.81 11.97 -35.72
N LEU A 260 -14.57 11.62 -34.67
CA LEU A 260 -16.04 11.73 -34.69
C LEU A 260 -16.47 13.19 -34.94
N GLY A 261 -15.89 14.16 -34.22
CA GLY A 261 -16.18 15.58 -34.41
C GLY A 261 -15.79 16.11 -35.80
N ALA A 262 -14.71 15.62 -36.39
CA ALA A 262 -14.32 15.96 -37.76
C ALA A 262 -15.32 15.40 -38.79
N LEU A 263 -15.81 14.17 -38.59
CA LEU A 263 -16.82 13.56 -39.46
C LEU A 263 -18.20 14.24 -39.34
N THR A 264 -18.63 14.62 -38.14
CA THR A 264 -19.90 15.37 -37.98
C THR A 264 -19.80 16.77 -38.58
N SER A 265 -18.66 17.44 -38.44
CA SER A 265 -18.39 18.74 -39.07
C SER A 265 -18.44 18.66 -40.60
N LEU A 266 -17.78 17.66 -41.20
CA LEU A 266 -17.83 17.43 -42.65
C LEU A 266 -19.25 17.10 -43.13
N ALA A 267 -20.01 16.30 -42.38
CA ALA A 267 -21.40 16.00 -42.70
C ALA A 267 -22.28 17.26 -42.69
N ARG A 268 -22.10 18.16 -41.71
CA ARG A 268 -22.81 19.46 -41.65
C ARG A 268 -22.47 20.36 -42.82
N GLU A 269 -21.20 20.43 -43.19
CA GLU A 269 -20.75 21.24 -44.32
C GLU A 269 -21.35 20.75 -45.65
N ILE A 270 -21.40 19.44 -45.87
CA ILE A 270 -22.08 18.87 -47.04
C ILE A 270 -23.58 19.23 -47.03
N LEU A 271 -24.24 19.11 -45.87
CA LEU A 271 -25.66 19.45 -45.71
C LEU A 271 -25.96 20.96 -45.82
N ALA A 272 -24.96 21.83 -45.77
CA ALA A 272 -25.13 23.28 -45.90
C ALA A 272 -25.46 23.72 -47.35
N ASP A 273 -25.22 22.87 -48.35
CA ASP A 273 -25.76 23.02 -49.71
C ASP A 273 -26.77 21.89 -50.02
N PRO A 274 -28.07 22.09 -49.75
CA PRO A 274 -29.13 21.12 -50.06
C PRO A 274 -29.33 20.86 -51.56
N SER A 275 -28.77 21.71 -52.44
CA SER A 275 -28.87 21.53 -53.88
C SER A 275 -27.88 20.48 -54.40
N SER A 276 -26.77 20.27 -53.68
CA SER A 276 -25.72 19.30 -54.03
C SER A 276 -26.21 17.85 -54.06
N ILE A 277 -25.59 17.02 -54.91
CA ILE A 277 -25.88 15.57 -54.96
C ILE A 277 -25.49 14.87 -53.65
N PRO A 278 -24.31 15.15 -53.02
CA PRO A 278 -23.95 14.55 -51.75
C PRO A 278 -24.93 14.88 -50.60
N ALA A 279 -25.45 16.11 -50.49
CA ALA A 279 -26.45 16.46 -49.48
C ALA A 279 -27.76 15.68 -49.66
N LYS A 280 -28.22 15.54 -50.90
CA LYS A 280 -29.41 14.73 -51.25
C LYS A 280 -29.21 13.25 -50.91
N ARG A 281 -28.01 12.70 -51.13
CA ARG A 281 -27.66 11.32 -50.72
C ARG A 281 -27.63 11.15 -49.21
N LEU A 282 -27.01 12.07 -48.46
CA LEU A 282 -26.98 12.03 -47.00
C LEU A 282 -28.38 12.13 -46.37
N THR A 283 -29.19 13.08 -46.82
CA THR A 283 -30.57 13.25 -46.34
C THR A 283 -31.46 12.05 -46.67
N ALA A 284 -31.36 11.50 -47.88
CA ALA A 284 -32.04 10.24 -48.24
C ALA A 284 -31.57 9.04 -47.41
N GLY A 285 -30.28 9.01 -47.02
CA GLY A 285 -29.70 8.04 -46.08
C GLY A 285 -30.06 8.28 -44.61
N GLY A 286 -30.89 9.28 -44.29
CA GLY A 286 -31.32 9.60 -42.93
C GLY A 286 -30.29 10.36 -42.09
N VAL A 287 -29.20 10.86 -42.71
CA VAL A 287 -28.23 11.74 -42.03
C VAL A 287 -28.78 13.16 -42.00
N ILE A 288 -29.32 13.53 -40.84
CA ILE A 288 -29.92 14.83 -40.53
C ILE A 288 -29.29 15.40 -39.26
N GLU A 289 -29.44 16.70 -39.00
CA GLU A 289 -28.82 17.38 -37.84
C GLU A 289 -29.12 16.69 -36.49
N LYS A 290 -30.36 16.22 -36.27
CA LYS A 290 -30.75 15.46 -35.06
C LYS A 290 -29.96 14.15 -34.87
N VAL A 291 -29.44 13.57 -35.96
CA VAL A 291 -28.56 12.39 -35.93
C VAL A 291 -27.11 12.82 -35.71
N LEU A 292 -26.66 13.92 -36.30
CA LEU A 292 -25.31 14.48 -36.06
C LEU A 292 -25.09 14.88 -34.59
N GLN A 293 -26.10 15.46 -33.94
CA GLN A 293 -26.10 15.73 -32.49
C GLN A 293 -25.89 14.47 -31.64
N LYS A 294 -26.34 13.29 -32.09
CA LYS A 294 -26.08 12.01 -31.38
C LYS A 294 -24.62 11.58 -31.51
N PHE A 295 -24.02 11.78 -32.68
CA PHE A 295 -22.60 11.50 -32.89
C PHE A 295 -21.72 12.44 -32.05
N ASP A 296 -22.06 13.72 -31.94
CA ASP A 296 -21.36 14.67 -31.06
C ASP A 296 -21.49 14.27 -29.58
N ALA A 297 -22.68 13.83 -29.14
CA ALA A 297 -22.89 13.32 -27.78
C ALA A 297 -22.01 12.08 -27.49
N VAL A 298 -21.88 11.15 -28.44
CA VAL A 298 -20.97 9.99 -28.31
C VAL A 298 -19.50 10.43 -28.30
N ALA A 299 -19.12 11.42 -29.11
CA ALA A 299 -17.76 11.97 -29.09
C ALA A 299 -17.41 12.61 -27.74
N ALA A 300 -18.35 13.33 -27.12
CA ALA A 300 -18.20 13.91 -25.79
C ALA A 300 -18.17 12.84 -24.68
N GLU A 301 -19.01 11.81 -24.78
CA GLU A 301 -19.04 10.67 -23.87
C GLU A 301 -17.69 9.93 -23.85
N VAL A 302 -17.17 9.54 -25.02
CA VAL A 302 -15.85 8.90 -25.20
C VAL A 302 -14.72 9.72 -24.57
N LYS A 303 -14.74 11.04 -24.78
CA LYS A 303 -13.73 11.94 -24.20
C LYS A 303 -13.82 11.95 -22.67
N SER A 304 -15.01 12.17 -22.12
CA SER A 304 -15.25 12.26 -20.67
C SER A 304 -14.91 10.96 -19.92
N THR A 305 -15.24 9.80 -20.49
CA THR A 305 -14.91 8.50 -19.89
C THR A 305 -13.42 8.20 -19.96
N GLY A 306 -12.76 8.50 -21.10
CA GLY A 306 -11.31 8.37 -21.24
C GLY A 306 -10.54 9.25 -20.26
N GLU A 307 -10.94 10.51 -20.10
CA GLU A 307 -10.36 11.44 -19.12
C GLU A 307 -10.55 10.91 -17.68
N ARG A 308 -11.75 10.44 -17.30
CA ARG A 308 -12.00 9.83 -15.98
C ARG A 308 -11.16 8.57 -15.73
N ALA A 309 -11.05 7.67 -16.70
CA ALA A 309 -10.23 6.46 -16.56
C ALA A 309 -8.74 6.79 -16.37
N SER A 310 -8.24 7.87 -17.01
CA SER A 310 -6.87 8.35 -16.80
C SER A 310 -6.67 9.09 -15.47
N GLY A 311 -7.70 9.78 -14.97
CA GLY A 311 -7.63 10.69 -13.81
C GLY A 311 -8.04 10.08 -12.46
N ALA A 312 -8.42 8.80 -12.38
CA ALA A 312 -8.99 8.15 -11.20
C ALA A 312 -8.05 8.00 -9.96
N ARG A 313 -6.96 8.77 -9.88
CA ARG A 313 -6.00 8.77 -8.76
C ARG A 313 -6.20 9.99 -7.84
N GLN A 314 -7.28 10.06 -7.06
CA GLN A 314 -7.39 11.10 -6.02
C GLN A 314 -7.85 10.58 -4.65
N THR A 315 -7.01 10.87 -3.65
CA THR A 315 -7.27 11.09 -2.21
C THR A 315 -8.35 10.25 -1.53
N GLY A 316 -7.92 9.24 -0.75
CA GLY A 316 -8.74 8.65 0.31
C GLY A 316 -8.87 9.59 1.52
N ALA A 317 -9.86 9.34 2.39
CA ALA A 317 -10.15 10.17 3.57
C ALA A 317 -9.09 10.05 4.69
N VAL A 318 -8.38 8.93 4.75
CA VAL A 318 -7.21 8.71 5.63
C VAL A 318 -5.97 8.72 4.75
N SER A 319 -5.03 9.61 5.04
CA SER A 319 -3.73 9.64 4.36
C SER A 319 -2.76 8.65 5.00
N LYS A 320 -1.68 8.31 4.28
CA LYS A 320 -0.60 7.51 4.88
C LYS A 320 0.04 8.23 6.08
N ALA A 321 0.13 9.57 6.04
CA ALA A 321 0.69 10.35 7.14
C ALA A 321 -0.15 10.25 8.42
N ASP A 322 -1.48 10.08 8.32
CA ASP A 322 -2.35 9.87 9.49
C ASP A 322 -2.11 8.50 10.13
N LEU A 323 -1.88 7.46 9.33
CA LEU A 323 -1.48 6.14 9.80
C LEU A 323 -0.09 6.18 10.44
N ASP A 324 0.91 6.74 9.74
CA ASP A 324 2.29 6.86 10.23
C ASP A 324 2.34 7.68 11.54
N LEU A 325 1.56 8.77 11.67
CA LEU A 325 1.42 9.54 12.92
C LEU A 325 0.87 8.65 14.06
N GLN A 326 -0.22 7.93 13.81
CA GLN A 326 -0.87 7.10 14.82
C GLN A 326 -0.01 5.89 15.21
N ASP A 327 0.78 5.34 14.28
CA ASP A 327 1.79 4.32 14.56
C ASP A 327 2.89 4.86 15.48
N GLY A 328 3.40 6.08 15.24
CA GLY A 328 4.37 6.73 16.12
C GLY A 328 3.85 6.95 17.55
N ILE A 329 2.59 7.38 17.68
CA ILE A 329 1.90 7.51 18.98
C ILE A 329 1.84 6.14 19.70
N CYS A 330 1.45 5.10 18.98
CA CYS A 330 1.34 3.74 19.52
C CYS A 330 2.71 3.15 19.92
N LEU A 331 3.75 3.39 19.12
CA LEU A 331 5.12 2.98 19.42
C LEU A 331 5.67 3.70 20.67
N THR A 332 5.39 4.99 20.83
CA THR A 332 5.83 5.77 22.00
C THR A 332 5.24 5.21 23.30
N TYR A 333 3.93 4.95 23.35
CA TYR A 333 3.30 4.33 24.52
C TYR A 333 3.79 2.90 24.77
N LEU A 334 3.98 2.12 23.71
CA LEU A 334 4.55 0.76 23.83
C LEU A 334 5.95 0.82 24.44
N GLU A 335 6.81 1.75 23.99
CA GLU A 335 8.14 1.90 24.53
C GLU A 335 8.12 2.29 26.01
N GLN A 336 7.32 3.30 26.37
CA GLN A 336 7.18 3.77 27.75
C GLN A 336 6.75 2.63 28.68
N ILE A 337 5.64 1.94 28.36
CA ILE A 337 5.11 0.84 29.18
C ILE A 337 6.10 -0.32 29.25
N MET A 338 6.76 -0.65 28.13
CA MET A 338 7.79 -1.69 28.09
C MET A 338 8.99 -1.37 28.99
N ARG A 339 9.51 -0.13 28.94
CA ARG A 339 10.63 0.31 29.78
C ARG A 339 10.27 0.19 31.26
N LEU A 340 9.09 0.66 31.66
CA LEU A 340 8.59 0.57 33.04
C LEU A 340 8.48 -0.89 33.54
N PHE A 341 7.78 -1.75 32.80
CA PHE A 341 7.63 -3.16 33.18
C PHE A 341 8.96 -3.92 33.23
N ASN A 342 9.88 -3.62 32.32
CA ASN A 342 11.16 -4.30 32.26
C ASN A 342 12.12 -3.86 33.37
N GLN A 343 12.11 -2.58 33.76
CA GLN A 343 12.86 -2.07 34.92
C GLN A 343 12.30 -2.61 36.24
N ALA A 344 10.97 -2.71 36.37
CA ALA A 344 10.34 -3.30 37.55
C ALA A 344 10.63 -4.83 37.63
N ASN A 345 10.60 -5.54 36.51
CA ASN A 345 10.99 -6.96 36.42
C ASN A 345 12.46 -7.23 36.83
N GLU A 346 13.36 -6.26 36.68
CA GLU A 346 14.76 -6.38 37.12
C GLU A 346 14.91 -6.32 38.65
N ARG A 347 13.91 -5.79 39.37
CA ARG A 347 13.85 -5.73 40.84
C ARG A 347 12.99 -6.85 41.43
N ASP A 348 11.78 -7.02 40.88
CA ASP A 348 10.87 -8.12 41.21
C ASP A 348 10.58 -8.97 39.96
N PRO A 349 11.21 -10.16 39.85
CA PRO A 349 10.93 -11.11 38.78
C PRO A 349 9.48 -11.63 38.70
N SER A 350 8.62 -11.36 39.69
CA SER A 350 7.18 -11.66 39.61
C SER A 350 6.45 -10.81 38.57
N ILE A 351 6.95 -9.60 38.30
CA ILE A 351 6.41 -8.67 37.31
C ILE A 351 6.79 -9.17 35.91
N PRO A 352 5.85 -9.31 34.95
CA PRO A 352 6.14 -9.94 33.67
C PRO A 352 6.96 -9.04 32.75
N LYS A 353 8.08 -9.56 32.23
CA LYS A 353 8.87 -8.87 31.19
C LYS A 353 8.04 -8.69 29.91
N LEU A 354 7.93 -7.44 29.44
CA LEU A 354 7.30 -7.11 28.17
C LEU A 354 8.38 -7.05 27.09
N VAL A 355 8.31 -7.98 26.13
CA VAL A 355 9.29 -8.10 25.04
C VAL A 355 8.55 -8.00 23.70
N PRO A 356 8.90 -7.05 22.81
CA PRO A 356 8.33 -6.91 21.47
C PRO A 356 8.75 -8.07 20.56
N ILE A 357 7.93 -8.38 19.54
CA ILE A 357 8.24 -9.41 18.54
C ILE A 357 8.38 -8.78 17.16
N ALA A 358 7.34 -8.07 16.72
CA ALA A 358 7.28 -7.42 15.42
C ALA A 358 7.88 -6.00 15.45
N THR A 359 7.76 -5.28 16.57
CA THR A 359 8.37 -3.95 16.79
C THR A 359 9.80 -4.04 17.36
N ARG A 360 10.38 -5.25 17.46
CA ARG A 360 11.66 -5.51 18.14
C ARG A 360 12.84 -4.72 17.56
N SER A 361 12.89 -4.46 16.26
CA SER A 361 13.96 -3.68 15.65
C SER A 361 13.94 -2.20 16.06
N LEU A 362 12.77 -1.65 16.36
CA LEU A 362 12.59 -0.24 16.75
C LEU A 362 12.66 -0.04 18.27
N LEU A 363 12.20 -1.02 19.04
CA LEU A 363 12.10 -0.95 20.50
C LEU A 363 13.22 -1.68 21.25
N ALA A 364 14.11 -2.41 20.56
CA ALA A 364 15.29 -2.96 21.22
C ALA A 364 16.23 -1.80 21.59
N PRO A 365 16.81 -1.78 22.81
CA PRO A 365 17.83 -0.81 23.15
C PRO A 365 18.97 -0.95 22.14
N THR A 366 19.27 0.16 21.46
CA THR A 366 20.39 0.23 20.52
C THR A 366 21.63 -0.18 21.29
N ARG A 367 22.16 -1.38 21.00
CA ARG A 367 23.48 -1.74 21.50
C ARG A 367 24.40 -0.68 20.93
N LYS A 368 24.96 0.18 21.81
CA LYS A 368 26.16 0.94 21.46
C LYS A 368 27.12 -0.09 20.88
N ARG A 369 27.32 -0.05 19.56
CA ARG A 369 28.45 -0.73 18.93
C ARG A 369 29.64 -0.16 19.68
N SER A 370 30.35 -1.03 20.42
CA SER A 370 31.55 -0.60 21.13
C SER A 370 32.39 0.14 20.12
N GLU A 371 32.65 1.41 20.40
CA GLU A 371 33.50 2.24 19.58
C GLU A 371 34.82 1.47 19.49
N GLU A 372 35.16 1.07 18.26
CA GLU A 372 36.31 0.23 17.99
C GLU A 372 37.51 1.06 18.43
N VAL A 373 38.09 0.71 19.58
CA VAL A 373 39.22 1.44 20.17
C VAL A 373 40.25 1.50 19.07
N PRO A 374 40.59 2.71 18.55
CA PRO A 374 41.50 2.80 17.43
C PRO A 374 42.80 2.10 17.84
N GLU A 375 43.29 1.21 16.98
CA GLU A 375 44.62 0.64 17.21
C GLU A 375 45.59 1.81 17.43
N PRO A 376 46.41 1.76 18.51
CA PRO A 376 47.31 2.86 18.82
C PRO A 376 48.18 3.14 17.60
N GLY A 377 48.29 4.42 17.25
CA GLY A 377 49.00 4.81 16.04
C GLY A 377 50.46 4.36 16.12
N PRO A 378 51.16 4.21 14.98
CA PRO A 378 52.60 3.93 14.99
C PRO A 378 53.41 5.01 15.74
N GLU A 379 52.83 6.19 15.97
CA GLU A 379 53.39 7.27 16.79
C GLU A 379 53.28 6.99 18.31
N ASP A 380 52.15 6.44 18.78
CA ASP A 380 51.96 6.06 20.20
C ASP A 380 52.91 4.92 20.61
N LEU A 381 53.18 3.99 19.69
CA LEU A 381 54.16 2.92 19.90
C LEU A 381 55.60 3.45 19.95
N ALA A 382 55.91 4.51 19.19
CA ALA A 382 57.23 5.15 19.20
C ALA A 382 57.49 5.95 20.49
N GLU A 383 56.48 6.63 21.05
CA GLU A 383 56.62 7.26 22.37
C GLU A 383 56.80 6.22 23.49
N ALA A 384 56.10 5.08 23.42
CA ALA A 384 56.27 3.99 24.37
C ALA A 384 57.70 3.40 24.36
N GLU A 385 58.27 3.10 23.18
CA GLU A 385 59.67 2.65 23.05
C GLU A 385 60.67 3.73 23.52
N ALA A 386 60.41 5.01 23.24
CA ALA A 386 61.28 6.10 23.67
C ALA A 386 61.35 6.25 25.20
N ILE A 387 60.22 6.04 25.90
CA ILE A 387 60.16 6.06 27.37
C ILE A 387 60.90 4.86 27.97
N GLU A 388 60.74 3.65 27.42
CA GLU A 388 61.45 2.46 27.89
C GLU A 388 62.98 2.58 27.66
N ALA A 389 63.40 3.11 26.51
CA ALA A 389 64.81 3.39 26.21
C ALA A 389 65.42 4.44 27.15
N ALA A 390 64.67 5.47 27.52
CA ALA A 390 65.11 6.49 28.49
C ALA A 390 65.29 5.90 29.91
N GLU A 391 64.40 5.01 30.35
CA GLU A 391 64.53 4.35 31.66
C GLU A 391 65.73 3.38 31.70
N ALA A 392 66.00 2.68 30.60
CA ALA A 392 67.16 1.80 30.46
C ALA A 392 68.50 2.58 30.51
N ALA A 393 68.55 3.80 29.94
CA ALA A 393 69.74 4.66 29.99
C ALA A 393 70.03 5.19 31.41
N SER A 394 68.98 5.50 32.18
CA SER A 394 69.11 6.01 33.56
C SER A 394 69.81 5.03 34.51
N LYS A 395 69.57 3.72 34.33
CA LYS A 395 70.14 2.63 35.15
C LYS A 395 71.64 2.34 34.90
N LYS A 396 72.33 3.09 34.02
CA LYS A 396 73.68 2.78 33.54
C LYS A 396 74.77 3.81 33.85
N LYS A 397 74.60 4.65 34.88
CA LYS A 397 75.67 5.49 35.44
C LYS A 397 76.39 4.79 36.62
N PRO A 398 77.61 4.27 36.44
CA PRO A 398 78.47 3.90 37.56
C PRO A 398 79.02 5.16 38.26
N SER A 399 79.34 5.00 39.55
CA SER A 399 79.99 5.99 40.43
C SER A 399 81.46 6.22 40.10
#